data_AF-A0A661LLY7-F1
#
_entry.id   AF-A0A661LLY7-F1
#
_cell.length_a   1.000
_cell.length_b   1.000
_cell.length_c   1.000
_cell.angle_alpha   90.00
_cell.angle_beta   90.00
_cell.angle_gamma   90.00
#
_symmetry.space_group_name_H-M   'P 1'
#
loop_
_entity.id
_entity.type
_entity.pdbx_description
1 polymer ?
#
loop_
_entity_poly.entity_id
_entity_poly.type
_entity_poly.pdbx_seq_one_letter_code
_entity_poly.pdbx_strand_id
1 'polypeptide(L)'
;IGRAEDQAYILSVLANPGTKLGYAHKDGLIMRHDKEAFAQEEIRSAYISKIVGDYIRMLYFSAYAKVLYNDVAKLKDTTDPFTGCFISKIPTTVAYLRFGLKAASFFAAGEKVQGLEFIKIGAERIMKALDFIHGENSMLKQHYERERIGWNLYYDTLSAVEEALKNGEDFAQDLRKKAESIIYQCSVKFGSR
;
A
#
# COMPACT_ATOMS: atom_id res chain seq x y z
N ILE A 1 -0.06 1.94 3.25
CA ILE A 1 0.05 0.47 3.35
C ILE A 1 1.42 0.04 2.79
N GLY A 2 2.47 -0.04 3.61
CA GLY A 2 3.87 -0.04 3.12
C GLY A 2 4.40 -1.28 2.37
N ARG A 3 3.61 -2.34 2.19
CA ARG A 3 3.97 -3.54 1.39
C ARG A 3 3.00 -3.82 0.23
N ALA A 4 2.10 -2.88 -0.04
CA ALA A 4 1.09 -2.95 -1.09
C ALA A 4 0.66 -1.53 -1.49
N GLU A 5 1.64 -0.63 -1.60
CA GLU A 5 1.43 0.79 -1.88
C GLU A 5 0.86 1.00 -3.29
N ASP A 6 1.32 0.19 -4.24
CA ASP A 6 0.79 0.05 -5.60
C ASP A 6 -0.69 -0.35 -5.60
N GLN A 7 -1.07 -1.37 -4.82
CA GLN A 7 -2.45 -1.84 -4.69
C GLN A 7 -3.34 -0.80 -4.00
N ALA A 8 -2.81 -0.09 -3.00
CA ALA A 8 -3.52 0.99 -2.32
C ALA A 8 -3.73 2.21 -3.24
N TYR A 9 -2.73 2.54 -4.06
CA TYR A 9 -2.82 3.60 -5.05
C TYR A 9 -3.88 3.29 -6.12
N ILE A 10 -3.90 2.06 -6.65
CA ILE A 10 -4.93 1.64 -7.62
C ILE A 10 -6.34 1.81 -7.04
N LEU A 11 -6.55 1.45 -5.77
CA LEU A 11 -7.84 1.65 -5.13
C LEU A 11 -8.19 3.14 -4.97
N SER A 12 -7.24 3.99 -4.60
CA SER A 12 -7.51 5.42 -4.37
C SER A 12 -7.91 6.16 -5.64
N VAL A 13 -7.41 5.76 -6.81
CA VAL A 13 -7.76 6.37 -8.11
C VAL A 13 -9.06 5.83 -8.70
N LEU A 14 -9.57 4.69 -8.21
CA LEU A 14 -10.79 4.07 -8.74
C LEU A 14 -12.08 4.80 -8.33
N ALA A 15 -12.07 5.58 -7.24
CA ALA A 15 -13.25 6.25 -6.71
C ALA A 15 -13.77 7.42 -7.57
N ASN A 16 -12.94 7.98 -8.47
CA ASN A 16 -13.31 9.14 -9.30
C ASN A 16 -13.71 8.70 -10.74
N PRO A 17 -14.63 9.42 -11.40
CA PRO A 17 -14.95 9.20 -12.82
C PRO A 17 -13.85 9.76 -13.75
N GLY A 18 -13.76 9.25 -14.98
CA GLY A 18 -12.81 9.73 -16.02
C GLY A 18 -11.61 8.81 -16.28
N THR A 19 -10.64 9.28 -17.07
CA THR A 19 -9.39 8.58 -17.39
C THR A 19 -8.54 8.41 -16.12
N LYS A 20 -8.17 7.17 -15.79
CA LYS A 20 -7.46 6.84 -14.55
C LYS A 20 -6.02 6.49 -14.85
N LEU A 21 -5.08 7.06 -14.10
CA LEU A 21 -3.70 6.60 -14.11
C LEU A 21 -3.61 5.31 -13.29
N GLY A 22 -3.92 4.17 -13.91
CA GLY A 22 -3.90 2.87 -13.24
C GLY A 22 -2.49 2.33 -13.04
N TYR A 23 -1.62 2.49 -14.03
CA TYR A 23 -0.22 2.05 -14.04
C TYR A 23 0.60 2.91 -15.01
N ALA A 24 1.85 3.24 -14.64
CA ALA A 24 2.84 3.80 -15.56
C ALA A 24 3.87 2.72 -15.90
N HIS A 25 3.79 2.16 -17.11
CA HIS A 25 4.77 1.22 -17.63
C HIS A 25 5.43 1.84 -18.86
N LYS A 26 6.76 1.91 -18.88
CA LYS A 26 7.56 2.42 -20.01
C LYS A 26 8.77 1.51 -20.19
N ASP A 27 9.21 1.32 -21.42
CA ASP A 27 10.43 0.56 -21.69
C ASP A 27 11.60 1.13 -20.89
N GLY A 28 12.29 0.25 -20.15
CA GLY A 28 13.40 0.62 -19.25
C GLY A 28 13.00 0.96 -17.81
N LEU A 29 11.71 1.10 -17.48
CA LEU A 29 11.23 1.25 -16.11
C LEU A 29 11.04 -0.13 -15.47
N ILE A 30 11.98 -0.53 -14.61
CA ILE A 30 11.95 -1.80 -13.88
C ILE A 30 11.86 -1.48 -12.38
N MET A 31 10.77 -1.89 -11.73
CA MET A 31 10.66 -1.90 -10.27
C MET A 31 11.49 -3.06 -9.73
N ARG A 32 12.78 -2.82 -9.44
CA ARG A 32 13.64 -3.83 -8.81
C ARG A 32 13.24 -4.01 -7.35
N HIS A 33 12.79 -5.21 -7.02
CA HIS A 33 12.64 -5.68 -5.65
C HIS A 33 13.71 -6.74 -5.36
N ASP A 34 14.98 -6.37 -5.55
CA ASP A 34 16.09 -7.28 -5.26
C ASP A 34 16.17 -7.47 -3.74
N LYS A 35 15.81 -8.66 -3.28
CA LYS A 35 15.96 -9.10 -1.88
C LYS A 35 16.73 -10.42 -1.86
N GLU A 36 17.99 -10.36 -2.26
CA GLU A 36 18.91 -11.47 -2.10
C GLU A 36 19.92 -11.13 -1.00
N ALA A 37 19.65 -11.64 0.21
CA ALA A 37 20.62 -12.02 1.25
C ALA A 37 19.95 -11.95 2.64
N PHE A 38 19.39 -13.06 3.15
CA PHE A 38 19.03 -13.13 4.57
C PHE A 38 19.21 -14.56 5.11
N ALA A 39 19.68 -14.67 6.35
CA ALA A 39 19.98 -15.91 7.06
C ALA A 39 18.72 -16.72 7.43
N GLN A 40 18.85 -18.02 7.69
CA GLN A 40 17.69 -18.93 7.90
C GLN A 40 16.73 -18.49 9.04
N GLU A 41 17.22 -17.86 10.11
CA GLU A 41 16.36 -17.29 11.16
C GLU A 41 15.57 -16.06 10.69
N GLU A 42 16.19 -15.19 9.87
CA GLU A 42 15.53 -14.05 9.25
C GLU A 42 14.47 -14.52 8.23
N ILE A 43 14.72 -15.62 7.52
CA ILE A 43 13.75 -16.26 6.63
C ILE A 43 12.52 -16.76 7.42
N ARG A 44 12.73 -17.38 8.60
CA ARG A 44 11.65 -17.89 9.45
C ARG A 44 10.80 -16.77 10.06
N SER A 45 11.45 -15.73 10.60
CA SER A 45 10.75 -14.53 11.08
C SER A 45 10.04 -13.80 9.95
N ALA A 46 10.64 -13.74 8.76
CA ALA A 46 10.00 -13.20 7.56
C ALA A 46 8.78 -14.01 7.13
N TYR A 47 8.78 -15.34 7.27
CA TYR A 47 7.63 -16.20 6.96
C TYR A 47 6.44 -15.95 7.91
N ILE A 48 6.65 -15.96 9.23
CA ILE A 48 5.60 -15.63 10.21
C ILE A 48 5.07 -14.22 9.95
N SER A 49 5.97 -13.26 9.77
CA SER A 49 5.62 -11.87 9.49
C SER A 49 4.85 -11.69 8.19
N LYS A 50 5.10 -12.54 7.18
CA LYS A 50 4.35 -12.58 5.92
C LYS A 50 2.92 -13.04 6.14
N ILE A 51 2.72 -14.17 6.82
CA ILE A 51 1.37 -14.71 7.08
C ILE A 51 0.53 -13.71 7.88
N VAL A 52 1.08 -13.17 8.97
CA VAL A 52 0.39 -12.15 9.78
C VAL A 52 0.11 -10.90 8.95
N GLY A 53 1.05 -10.53 8.08
CA GLY A 53 0.89 -9.43 7.13
C GLY A 53 -0.30 -9.62 6.18
N ASP A 54 -0.59 -10.85 5.74
CA ASP A 54 -1.73 -11.13 4.86
C ASP A 54 -3.07 -10.96 5.58
N TYR A 55 -3.14 -11.27 6.88
CA TYR A 55 -4.35 -11.01 7.69
C TYR A 55 -4.57 -9.52 7.90
N ILE A 56 -3.52 -8.79 8.23
CA ILE A 56 -3.57 -7.33 8.36
C ILE A 56 -3.94 -6.69 7.02
N ARG A 57 -3.40 -7.21 5.91
CA ARG A 57 -3.74 -6.76 4.56
C ARG A 57 -5.25 -6.90 4.31
N MET A 58 -5.83 -8.04 4.62
CA MET A 58 -7.27 -8.25 4.50
C MET A 58 -8.10 -7.29 5.36
N LEU A 59 -7.69 -7.08 6.62
CA LEU A 59 -8.35 -6.13 7.52
C LEU A 59 -8.31 -4.70 6.96
N TYR A 60 -7.13 -4.24 6.55
CA TYR A 60 -6.92 -2.88 6.04
C TYR A 60 -7.64 -2.66 4.71
N PHE A 61 -7.52 -3.55 3.73
CA PHE A 61 -8.19 -3.36 2.44
C PHE A 61 -9.71 -3.43 2.54
N SER A 62 -10.23 -4.27 3.43
CA SER A 62 -11.68 -4.32 3.67
C SER A 62 -12.20 -3.04 4.33
N ALA A 63 -11.45 -2.47 5.27
CA ALA A 63 -11.79 -1.17 5.88
C ALA A 63 -11.61 -0.02 4.91
N TYR A 64 -10.53 -0.01 4.13
CA TYR A 64 -10.23 1.01 3.14
C TYR A 64 -11.27 1.03 2.02
N ALA A 65 -11.70 -0.13 1.54
CA ALA A 65 -12.78 -0.25 0.55
C ALA A 65 -14.08 0.43 1.02
N LYS A 66 -14.44 0.28 2.30
CA LYS A 66 -15.61 0.94 2.91
C LYS A 66 -15.45 2.46 2.99
N VAL A 67 -14.23 2.96 3.19
CA VAL A 67 -13.95 4.41 3.21
C VAL A 67 -14.03 4.99 1.80
N LEU A 68 -13.58 4.26 0.79
CA LEU A 68 -13.51 4.73 -0.60
C LEU A 68 -14.84 4.67 -1.34
N TYR A 69 -15.64 3.63 -1.10
CA TYR A 69 -16.78 3.32 -1.95
C TYR A 69 -17.93 2.71 -1.15
N ASN A 70 -19.14 3.18 -1.42
CA ASN A 70 -20.34 2.67 -0.74
C ASN A 70 -20.65 1.22 -1.16
N ASP A 71 -20.33 0.83 -2.40
CA ASP A 71 -20.53 -0.53 -2.90
C ASP A 71 -19.23 -1.35 -2.88
N VAL A 72 -18.89 -1.85 -1.70
CA VAL A 72 -17.69 -2.67 -1.48
C VAL A 72 -17.66 -3.93 -2.36
N ALA A 73 -18.82 -4.48 -2.72
CA ALA A 73 -18.88 -5.68 -3.56
C ALA A 73 -18.40 -5.36 -4.99
N LYS A 74 -18.90 -4.28 -5.57
CA LYS A 74 -18.44 -3.81 -6.89
C LYS A 74 -16.94 -3.46 -6.89
N LEU A 75 -16.43 -2.82 -5.84
CA LEU A 75 -15.01 -2.50 -5.74
C LEU A 75 -14.15 -3.76 -5.65
N LYS A 76 -14.59 -4.76 -4.87
CA LYS A 76 -13.94 -6.07 -4.81
C LYS A 76 -13.87 -6.71 -6.19
N ASP A 77 -15.00 -6.82 -6.89
CA ASP A 77 -15.06 -7.48 -8.20
C ASP A 77 -14.20 -6.75 -9.24
N THR A 78 -14.15 -5.42 -9.19
CA THR A 78 -13.32 -4.60 -10.09
C THR A 78 -11.82 -4.82 -9.89
N THR A 79 -11.41 -5.20 -8.68
CA THR A 79 -9.98 -5.33 -8.31
C THR A 79 -9.52 -6.75 -8.10
N ASP A 80 -10.39 -7.73 -8.33
CA ASP A 80 -10.07 -9.15 -8.32
C ASP A 80 -9.29 -9.53 -9.59
N PRO A 81 -8.38 -10.52 -9.54
CA PRO A 81 -8.00 -11.35 -8.40
C PRO A 81 -6.94 -10.71 -7.48
N PHE A 82 -6.37 -9.56 -7.86
CA PHE A 82 -5.15 -9.05 -7.22
C PHE A 82 -5.42 -8.44 -5.85
N THR A 83 -6.15 -7.33 -5.80
CA THR A 83 -6.46 -6.62 -4.55
C THR A 83 -7.80 -7.07 -3.99
N GLY A 84 -8.73 -7.41 -4.88
CA GLY A 84 -10.06 -7.91 -4.54
C GLY A 84 -10.02 -9.11 -3.60
N CYS A 85 -9.02 -9.99 -3.72
CA CYS A 85 -8.88 -11.16 -2.85
C CYS A 85 -8.69 -10.83 -1.36
N PHE A 86 -8.21 -9.63 -1.04
CA PHE A 86 -8.07 -9.14 0.34
C PHE A 86 -9.31 -8.38 0.85
N ILE A 87 -10.29 -8.10 0.00
CA ILE A 87 -11.54 -7.45 0.40
C ILE A 87 -12.55 -8.54 0.81
N SER A 88 -13.02 -8.46 2.06
CA SER A 88 -13.98 -9.38 2.65
C SER A 88 -15.14 -8.63 3.29
N LYS A 89 -16.35 -9.22 3.22
CA LYS A 89 -17.54 -8.72 3.92
C LYS A 89 -17.45 -8.92 5.44
N ILE A 90 -16.71 -9.94 5.88
CA ILE A 90 -16.53 -10.33 7.29
C ILE A 90 -15.03 -10.43 7.64
N PRO A 91 -14.25 -9.35 7.47
CA PRO A 91 -12.80 -9.40 7.50
C PRO A 91 -12.25 -9.81 8.87
N THR A 92 -12.84 -9.33 9.97
CA THR A 92 -12.45 -9.69 11.33
C THR A 92 -12.62 -11.17 11.61
N THR A 93 -13.79 -11.73 11.26
CA THR A 93 -14.08 -13.16 11.44
C THR A 93 -13.11 -14.02 10.64
N VAL A 94 -12.89 -13.68 9.36
CA VAL A 94 -11.95 -14.44 8.51
C VAL A 94 -10.52 -14.32 9.03
N ALA A 95 -10.10 -13.16 9.53
CA ALA A 95 -8.75 -12.96 10.07
C ALA A 95 -8.53 -13.84 11.30
N TYR A 96 -9.46 -13.82 12.27
CA TYR A 96 -9.37 -14.66 13.46
C TYR A 96 -9.44 -16.15 13.15
N LEU A 97 -10.34 -16.59 12.26
CA LEU A 97 -10.42 -17.99 11.86
C LEU A 97 -9.12 -18.46 11.20
N ARG A 98 -8.58 -17.70 10.24
CA ARG A 98 -7.30 -18.05 9.59
C ARG A 98 -6.15 -18.06 10.59
N PHE A 99 -6.10 -17.08 11.49
CA PHE A 99 -5.10 -17.00 12.54
C PHE A 99 -5.15 -18.22 13.47
N GLY A 100 -6.33 -18.55 14.00
CA GLY A 100 -6.51 -19.69 14.91
C GLY A 100 -6.19 -21.04 14.24
N LEU A 101 -6.68 -21.27 13.02
CA LEU A 101 -6.42 -22.51 12.28
C LEU A 101 -4.95 -22.65 11.90
N LYS A 102 -4.28 -21.56 11.51
CA LYS A 102 -2.85 -21.60 11.20
C LYS A 102 -2.00 -21.80 12.45
N ALA A 103 -2.39 -21.23 13.60
CA ALA A 103 -1.75 -21.52 14.86
C ALA A 103 -1.87 -23.01 15.21
N ALA A 104 -3.09 -23.56 15.13
CA ALA A 104 -3.35 -24.98 15.39
C ALA A 104 -2.53 -25.92 14.50
N SER A 105 -2.34 -25.56 13.21
CA SER A 105 -1.56 -26.41 12.31
C SER A 105 -0.07 -26.47 12.65
N PHE A 106 0.53 -25.40 13.18
CA PHE A 106 1.90 -25.47 13.71
C PHE A 106 2.02 -26.48 14.85
N PHE A 107 1.06 -26.50 15.79
CA PHE A 107 1.08 -27.46 16.89
C PHE A 107 0.83 -28.89 16.43
N ALA A 108 -0.09 -29.09 15.48
CA ALA A 108 -0.35 -30.39 14.87
C ALA A 108 0.88 -30.96 14.14
N ALA A 109 1.70 -30.10 13.53
CA ALA A 109 2.95 -30.48 12.88
C ALA A 109 4.14 -30.67 13.84
N GLY A 110 3.95 -30.47 15.15
CA GLY A 110 5.04 -30.52 16.15
C GLY A 110 5.94 -29.28 16.15
N GLU A 111 5.63 -28.25 15.38
CA GLU A 111 6.39 -27.01 15.21
C GLU A 111 6.12 -26.01 16.36
N LYS A 112 6.21 -26.47 17.62
CA LYS A 112 5.77 -25.73 18.81
C LYS A 112 6.38 -24.33 18.95
N VAL A 113 7.68 -24.20 18.69
CA VAL A 113 8.39 -22.90 18.77
C VAL A 113 7.82 -21.91 17.74
N GLN A 114 7.57 -22.38 16.53
CA GLN A 114 6.97 -21.60 15.44
C GLN A 114 5.53 -21.19 15.76
N GLY A 115 4.74 -22.12 16.31
CA GLY A 115 3.36 -21.83 16.75
C GLY A 115 3.30 -20.77 17.85
N LEU A 116 4.17 -20.86 18.85
CA LEU A 116 4.25 -19.86 19.93
C LEU A 116 4.68 -18.49 19.41
N GLU A 117 5.71 -18.44 18.57
CA GLU A 117 6.18 -17.20 17.95
C GLU A 117 5.09 -16.56 17.07
N PHE A 118 4.40 -17.36 16.26
CA PHE A 118 3.29 -16.92 15.42
C PHE A 118 2.14 -16.34 16.25
N ILE A 119 1.76 -17.00 17.35
CA ILE A 119 0.71 -16.49 18.25
C ILE A 119 1.14 -15.15 18.86
N LYS A 120 2.35 -15.08 19.42
CA LYS A 120 2.85 -13.88 20.11
C LYS A 120 2.87 -12.67 19.18
N ILE A 121 3.48 -12.82 18.00
CA ILE A 121 3.59 -11.74 17.01
C ILE A 121 2.23 -11.42 16.39
N GLY A 122 1.46 -12.45 16.05
CA GLY A 122 0.19 -12.29 15.37
C GLY A 122 -0.87 -11.63 16.23
N ALA A 123 -1.02 -12.03 17.50
CA ALA A 123 -2.02 -11.48 18.39
C ALA A 123 -1.83 -9.97 18.60
N GLU A 124 -0.61 -9.53 18.87
CA GLU A 124 -0.28 -8.12 19.06
C GLU A 124 -0.55 -7.30 17.78
N ARG A 125 -0.06 -7.77 16.64
CA ARG A 125 -0.17 -7.01 15.38
C ARG A 125 -1.60 -6.98 14.82
N ILE A 126 -2.36 -8.07 14.97
CA ILE A 126 -3.77 -8.13 14.56
C ILE A 126 -4.61 -7.20 15.44
N MET A 127 -4.36 -7.17 16.75
CA MET A 127 -5.05 -6.26 17.67
C MET A 127 -4.81 -4.79 17.30
N LYS A 128 -3.54 -4.41 17.13
CA LYS A 128 -3.18 -3.05 16.64
C LYS A 128 -3.84 -2.71 15.31
N ALA A 129 -3.92 -3.68 14.39
CA ALA A 129 -4.58 -3.47 13.10
C ALA A 129 -6.09 -3.27 13.26
N LEU A 130 -6.74 -4.01 14.15
CA LEU A 130 -8.15 -3.84 14.45
C LEU A 130 -8.42 -2.47 15.08
N ASP A 131 -7.63 -2.05 16.06
CA ASP A 131 -7.74 -0.73 16.68
C ASP A 131 -7.61 0.40 15.64
N PHE A 132 -6.68 0.25 14.68
CA PHE A 132 -6.47 1.23 13.61
C PHE A 132 -7.67 1.39 12.67
N ILE A 133 -8.43 0.31 12.42
CA ILE A 133 -9.57 0.31 11.49
C ILE A 133 -10.93 0.42 12.17
N HIS A 134 -10.98 0.41 13.50
CA HIS A 134 -12.23 0.32 14.24
C HIS A 134 -13.05 1.63 14.16
N GLY A 135 -14.36 1.48 13.99
CA GLY A 135 -15.33 2.59 14.01
C GLY A 135 -15.51 3.36 12.69
N GLU A 136 -16.57 4.15 12.62
CA GLU A 136 -16.90 4.98 11.43
C GLU A 136 -15.93 6.15 11.22
N ASN A 137 -15.32 6.62 12.29
CA ASN A 137 -14.26 7.65 12.27
C ASN A 137 -12.90 7.05 12.64
N SER A 138 -12.59 5.88 12.06
CA SER A 138 -11.35 5.13 12.35
C SER A 138 -10.09 5.95 12.07
N MET A 139 -8.99 5.58 12.73
CA MET A 139 -7.66 6.17 12.48
C MET A 139 -7.22 5.99 11.02
N LEU A 140 -7.63 4.88 10.39
CA LEU A 140 -7.44 4.63 8.96
C LEU A 140 -8.13 5.68 8.11
N LYS A 141 -9.41 5.99 8.38
CA LYS A 141 -10.16 7.00 7.62
C LYS A 141 -9.51 8.38 7.76
N GLN A 142 -9.15 8.77 8.97
CA GLN A 142 -8.47 10.04 9.23
C GLN A 142 -7.10 10.13 8.54
N HIS A 143 -6.35 9.03 8.50
CA HIS A 143 -5.11 8.97 7.72
C HIS A 143 -5.37 9.17 6.23
N TYR A 144 -6.32 8.43 5.67
CA TYR A 144 -6.69 8.53 4.26
C TYR A 144 -7.10 9.96 3.88
N GLU A 145 -7.97 10.60 4.67
CA GLU A 145 -8.43 11.96 4.38
C GLU A 145 -7.29 12.97 4.40
N ARG A 146 -6.37 12.87 5.36
CA ARG A 146 -5.17 13.72 5.42
C ARG A 146 -4.24 13.48 4.23
N GLU A 147 -3.97 12.22 3.88
CA GLU A 147 -3.16 11.88 2.71
C GLU A 147 -3.79 12.41 1.43
N ARG A 148 -5.12 12.27 1.27
CA ARG A 148 -5.85 12.78 0.11
C ARG A 148 -5.72 14.29 -0.03
N ILE A 149 -5.84 15.04 1.07
CA ILE A 149 -5.64 16.50 1.05
C ILE A 149 -4.21 16.85 0.62
N GLY A 150 -3.21 16.16 1.17
CA GLY A 150 -1.81 16.36 0.79
C GLY A 150 -1.55 16.07 -0.68
N TRP A 151 -2.10 14.97 -1.21
CA TRP A 151 -1.98 14.63 -2.63
C TRP A 151 -2.69 15.63 -3.53
N ASN A 152 -3.90 16.06 -3.18
CA ASN A 152 -4.60 17.11 -3.93
C ASN A 152 -3.77 18.38 -4.00
N LEU A 153 -3.25 18.87 -2.86
CA LEU A 153 -2.39 20.06 -2.82
C LEU A 153 -1.17 19.92 -3.72
N TYR A 154 -0.52 18.75 -3.72
CA TYR A 154 0.62 18.47 -4.59
C TYR A 154 0.23 18.57 -6.07
N TYR A 155 -0.83 17.89 -6.49
CA TYR A 155 -1.28 17.89 -7.89
C TYR A 155 -1.85 19.23 -8.35
N ASP A 156 -2.54 19.96 -7.47
CA ASP A 156 -3.04 21.31 -7.74
C ASP A 156 -1.87 22.26 -7.96
N THR A 157 -0.81 22.15 -7.14
CA THR A 157 0.42 22.94 -7.30
C THR A 157 1.13 22.63 -8.61
N LEU A 158 1.27 21.34 -8.96
CA LEU A 158 1.86 20.95 -10.25
C LEU A 158 1.05 21.49 -11.43
N SER A 159 -0.27 21.35 -11.39
CA SER A 159 -1.16 21.83 -12.44
C SER A 159 -1.05 23.34 -12.62
N ALA A 160 -0.99 24.10 -11.51
CA ALA A 160 -0.78 25.55 -11.55
C ALA A 160 0.59 25.92 -12.16
N VAL A 161 1.66 25.19 -11.81
CA VAL A 161 2.98 25.42 -12.39
C VAL A 161 3.01 25.10 -13.89
N GLU A 162 2.37 24.01 -14.33
CA GLU A 162 2.25 23.66 -15.75
C GLU A 162 1.54 24.76 -16.54
N GLU A 163 0.46 25.31 -16.00
CA GLU A 163 -0.29 26.39 -16.66
C GLU A 163 0.51 27.69 -16.71
N ALA A 164 1.16 28.07 -15.60
CA ALA A 164 2.05 29.23 -15.55
C ALA A 164 3.24 29.12 -16.53
N LEU A 165 3.78 27.91 -16.73
CA LEU A 165 4.81 27.64 -17.74
C LEU A 165 4.30 27.87 -19.18
N LYS A 166 3.07 27.43 -19.49
CA LYS A 166 2.46 27.66 -20.81
C LYS A 166 2.22 29.15 -21.07
N ASN A 167 1.85 29.89 -20.03
CA ASN A 167 1.62 31.33 -20.10
C ASN A 167 2.92 32.16 -20.09
N GLY A 168 4.08 31.52 -19.96
CA GLY A 168 5.38 32.19 -20.00
C GLY A 168 5.70 32.98 -18.72
N GLU A 169 5.11 32.61 -17.59
CA GLU A 169 5.35 33.32 -16.32
C GLU A 169 6.78 33.09 -15.79
N ASP A 170 7.48 34.18 -15.46
CA ASP A 170 8.89 34.18 -15.06
C ASP A 170 9.17 33.26 -13.87
N PHE A 171 8.30 33.30 -12.84
CA PHE A 171 8.46 32.47 -11.65
C PHE A 171 8.45 30.97 -11.98
N ALA A 172 7.55 30.54 -12.86
CA ALA A 172 7.41 29.14 -13.25
C ALA A 172 8.60 28.68 -14.10
N GLN A 173 9.10 29.54 -15.00
CA GLN A 173 10.30 29.27 -15.80
C GLN A 173 11.54 29.09 -14.90
N ASP A 174 11.72 29.94 -13.90
CA ASP A 174 12.82 29.82 -12.95
C ASP A 174 12.68 28.60 -12.04
N LEU A 175 11.45 28.24 -11.64
CA LEU A 175 11.18 27.02 -10.91
C LEU A 175 11.56 25.77 -11.74
N ARG A 176 11.21 25.74 -13.03
CA ARG A 176 11.60 24.65 -13.95
C ARG A 176 13.11 24.51 -14.04
N LYS A 177 13.84 25.62 -14.26
CA LYS A 177 15.32 25.61 -14.32
C LYS A 177 15.93 25.05 -13.04
N LYS A 178 15.41 25.43 -11.87
CA LYS A 178 15.86 24.90 -10.56
C LYS A 178 15.60 23.41 -10.46
N ALA A 179 14.41 22.94 -10.82
CA ALA A 179 14.06 21.52 -10.80
C ALA A 179 14.95 20.69 -11.75
N GLU A 180 15.15 21.16 -12.99
CA GLU A 180 16.04 20.53 -13.97
C GLU A 180 17.48 20.45 -13.46
N SER A 181 17.99 21.50 -12.81
CA SER A 181 19.32 21.50 -12.20
C SER A 181 19.47 20.43 -11.12
N ILE A 182 18.49 20.28 -10.23
CA ILE A 182 18.48 19.23 -9.20
C ILE A 182 18.47 17.84 -9.84
N ILE A 183 17.58 17.60 -10.81
CA ILE A 183 17.49 16.31 -11.52
C ILE A 183 18.83 15.99 -12.19
N TYR A 184 19.45 16.97 -12.84
CA TYR A 184 20.76 16.80 -13.48
C TYR A 184 21.86 16.46 -12.47
N GLN A 185 21.88 17.09 -11.29
CA GLN A 185 22.83 16.78 -10.22
C GLN A 185 22.67 15.36 -9.68
N CYS A 186 21.44 14.84 -9.66
CA CYS A 186 21.14 13.48 -9.21
C CYS A 186 21.33 12.41 -10.31
N SER A 187 21.52 12.82 -11.57
CA SER A 187 21.66 11.87 -12.68
C SER A 187 22.99 11.11 -12.63
N VAL A 188 22.94 9.79 -12.78
CA VAL A 188 24.15 8.96 -12.92
C VAL A 188 24.74 9.20 -14.31
N LYS A 189 25.85 9.93 -14.38
CA LYS A 189 26.58 10.15 -15.62
C LYS A 189 27.46 8.94 -15.90
N PHE A 190 27.02 8.09 -16.83
CA PHE A 190 27.92 7.09 -17.41
C PHE A 190 28.92 7.82 -18.30
N GLY A 191 30.20 7.83 -17.91
CA GLY A 191 31.27 8.38 -18.74
C GLY A 191 31.22 7.73 -20.12
N SER A 192 31.21 8.56 -21.17
CA SER A 192 31.37 8.15 -22.56
C SER A 192 32.64 7.30 -22.68
N ARG A 193 32.48 6.02 -23.06
CA ARG A 193 33.57 5.23 -23.63
C ARG A 193 33.87 5.71 -25.04
#